data_AF-A0A2I1HU42-F1
#
_entry.id   AF-A0A2I1HU42-F1
#
_cell.length_a   1.000
_cell.length_b   1.000
_cell.length_c   1.000
_cell.angle_alpha   90.00
_cell.angle_beta   90.00
_cell.angle_gamma   90.00
#
_symmetry.space_group_name_H-M   'P 1'
#
loop_
_entity.id
_entity.type
_entity.pdbx_description
1 polymer ?
#
loop_
_entity_poly.entity_id
_entity_poly.type
_entity_poly.pdbx_seq_one_letter_code
_entity_poly.pdbx_strand_id
1 'polypeptide(L)'
;MIGGENHVSEAGNTRLDNAPIKKTLVAKDDKGYIAEAENEDINHSVRNLPPASYRILHLFIHSIIGAWAPSGTANTLLQKNNNVASDSLAYCTRHIRNDWKVLLKILNCREESLALLLHAILDRMTMNPPKDLTLKTPGEREDWEAKFAQNYVSPLIKSVTNTANQFRAKLDVALAKTQGNSNIIEGEVNQTLPMDRKYKLEYLPRLWRSIGTISFQGFRAYYNSDIEKHETYFPFISIFFRYSDKLEKIKYLWPIVNFVQIISSRLGYRLSRESAQEKTFQKFINEESNNGESEEIFKYLTSNFNDFAKAWNEVINDIDQFQCHELPKPKPDINLRSRISLALVEPKDSGVYLSAILEYLIGLQNNFLQEVLTISTGHSKAIKFLEESYFIQETGTDITSAESSTRFYIQSLGINQTKQNNFINYEWDENILQYSDRNLETGRGQDVIYDLQKIEMDLAHRLVFEKVHIDTLN
;
A
#
# COMPACT_ATOMS: atom_id res chain seq x y z
N MET A 1 22.61 3.86 -9.51
CA MET A 1 23.19 3.56 -10.84
C MET A 1 24.26 2.50 -10.62
N ILE A 2 23.98 1.25 -10.99
CA ILE A 2 24.97 0.15 -10.93
C ILE A 2 25.86 0.31 -12.17
N GLY A 3 27.20 0.35 -12.02
CA GLY A 3 28.13 0.38 -13.17
C GLY A 3 28.60 1.74 -13.71
N GLY A 4 28.69 2.79 -12.89
CA GLY A 4 29.28 4.09 -13.29
C GLY A 4 30.79 4.22 -13.07
N GLU A 5 31.40 5.36 -13.45
CA GLU A 5 32.83 5.67 -13.20
C GLU A 5 33.19 5.61 -11.70
N ASN A 6 32.26 5.97 -10.83
CA ASN A 6 32.45 5.97 -9.37
C ASN A 6 31.98 4.68 -8.69
N HIS A 7 31.64 3.64 -9.45
CA HIS A 7 31.28 2.36 -8.86
C HIS A 7 32.52 1.67 -8.29
N VAL A 8 32.56 1.55 -6.97
CA VAL A 8 33.58 0.77 -6.25
C VAL A 8 33.02 -0.63 -6.06
N SER A 9 33.67 -1.61 -6.68
CA SER A 9 33.33 -3.02 -6.47
C SER A 9 33.68 -3.43 -5.04
N GLU A 10 32.75 -4.09 -4.36
CA GLU A 10 33.02 -4.75 -3.08
C GLU A 10 34.10 -5.83 -3.20
N ALA A 11 34.79 -6.10 -2.10
CA ALA A 11 35.87 -7.09 -2.05
C ALA A 11 35.37 -8.48 -2.49
N GLY A 12 35.97 -9.04 -3.54
CA GLY A 12 35.59 -10.33 -4.12
C GLY A 12 34.86 -10.24 -5.47
N ASN A 13 34.37 -9.05 -5.85
CA ASN A 13 33.72 -8.86 -7.15
C ASN A 13 34.73 -8.48 -8.24
N THR A 14 34.75 -9.25 -9.32
CA THR A 14 35.55 -8.92 -10.52
C THR A 14 34.70 -8.10 -11.47
N ARG A 15 35.19 -6.91 -11.83
CA ARG A 15 34.53 -6.03 -12.79
C ARG A 15 34.55 -6.68 -14.18
N LEU A 16 33.37 -6.91 -14.78
CA LEU A 16 33.21 -7.61 -16.07
C LEU A 16 33.25 -6.67 -17.28
N ASP A 17 33.02 -5.36 -17.09
CA ASP A 17 32.98 -4.34 -18.13
C ASP A 17 34.36 -3.71 -18.38
N ASN A 18 34.97 -4.03 -19.54
CA ASN A 18 36.24 -3.43 -19.97
C ASN A 18 36.12 -1.97 -20.45
N ALA A 19 34.91 -1.42 -20.52
CA ALA A 19 34.64 -0.06 -20.99
C ALA A 19 33.54 0.59 -20.13
N PRO A 20 33.90 1.34 -19.06
CA PRO A 20 32.95 2.10 -18.27
C PRO A 20 32.21 3.10 -19.16
N ILE A 21 30.92 3.33 -18.90
CA ILE A 21 30.16 4.37 -19.60
C ILE A 21 30.69 5.74 -19.13
N LYS A 22 31.60 6.33 -19.92
CA LYS A 22 32.32 7.59 -19.63
C LYS A 22 31.48 8.86 -19.76
N LYS A 23 30.18 8.73 -20.03
CA LYS A 23 29.27 9.86 -20.18
C LYS A 23 28.08 9.64 -19.27
N THR A 24 27.65 10.68 -18.57
CA THR A 24 26.32 10.73 -17.97
C THR A 24 25.32 10.32 -19.05
N LEU A 25 24.68 9.16 -18.87
CA LEU A 25 23.57 8.76 -19.72
C LEU A 25 22.48 9.80 -19.48
N VAL A 26 22.36 10.77 -20.39
CA VAL A 26 21.19 11.62 -20.45
C VAL A 26 20.04 10.70 -20.80
N ALA A 27 19.04 10.60 -19.92
CA ALA A 27 17.81 9.90 -20.23
C ALA A 27 17.31 10.40 -21.59
N LYS A 28 17.10 9.49 -22.54
CA LYS A 28 16.51 9.85 -23.82
C LYS A 28 15.02 10.11 -23.58
N ASP A 29 14.71 11.33 -23.17
CA ASP A 29 13.33 11.78 -23.09
C ASP A 29 12.79 11.91 -24.52
N ASP A 30 11.93 10.96 -24.91
CA ASP A 30 11.27 10.99 -26.20
C ASP A 30 10.18 12.07 -26.21
N LYS A 31 10.20 12.93 -27.23
CA LYS A 31 9.21 14.00 -27.40
C LYS A 31 7.93 13.47 -28.00
N GLY A 32 6.81 13.75 -27.35
CA GLY A 32 5.46 13.44 -27.84
C GLY A 32 4.69 12.62 -26.82
N TYR A 33 3.56 12.08 -27.24
CA TYR A 33 2.81 11.13 -26.42
C TYR A 33 3.57 9.80 -26.38
N ILE A 34 3.77 9.25 -25.18
CA ILE A 34 4.33 7.92 -24.97
C ILE A 34 3.15 7.01 -24.65
N ALA A 35 2.92 6.00 -25.47
CA ALA A 35 1.80 5.13 -25.22
C ALA A 35 2.08 4.16 -24.09
N GLU A 36 1.01 3.83 -23.38
CA GLU A 36 1.04 2.98 -22.22
C GLU A 36 -0.13 2.00 -22.27
N ALA A 37 0.02 0.89 -21.56
CA ALA A 37 -1.10 -0.03 -21.37
C ALA A 37 -2.02 0.52 -20.27
N GLU A 38 -3.26 0.03 -20.25
CA GLU A 38 -4.17 0.26 -19.13
C GLU A 38 -3.52 -0.26 -17.84
N ASN A 39 -3.52 0.57 -16.80
CA ASN A 39 -2.93 0.23 -15.50
C ASN A 39 -3.98 0.44 -14.41
N GLU A 40 -4.34 -0.62 -13.68
CA GLU A 40 -5.32 -0.58 -12.60
C GLU A 40 -4.72 -0.26 -11.22
N ASP A 41 -3.40 -0.16 -11.10
CA ASP A 41 -2.73 0.19 -9.85
C ASP A 41 -3.07 1.63 -9.45
N ILE A 42 -3.60 1.75 -8.24
CA ILE A 42 -4.02 3.00 -7.61
C ILE A 42 -2.85 3.86 -7.13
N ASN A 43 -1.67 3.25 -6.97
CA ASN A 43 -0.43 3.95 -6.62
C ASN A 43 0.38 4.34 -7.86
N HIS A 44 -0.02 3.88 -9.06
CA HIS A 44 0.69 4.21 -10.28
C HIS A 44 0.61 5.71 -10.57
N SER A 45 1.78 6.30 -10.74
CA SER A 45 1.96 7.67 -11.19
C SER A 45 3.18 7.77 -12.10
N VAL A 46 3.30 8.91 -12.76
CA VAL A 46 4.42 9.22 -13.64
C VAL A 46 5.10 10.50 -13.14
N ARG A 47 6.43 10.47 -13.07
CA ARG A 47 7.28 11.56 -12.54
C ARG A 47 6.89 11.91 -11.10
N ASN A 48 6.73 13.20 -10.80
CA ASN A 48 6.47 13.72 -9.46
C ASN A 48 4.98 14.00 -9.20
N LEU A 49 4.08 13.55 -10.08
CA LEU A 49 2.65 13.75 -9.88
C LEU A 49 2.11 12.76 -8.83
N PRO A 50 1.33 13.24 -7.85
CA PRO A 50 0.53 12.35 -7.01
C PRO A 50 -0.43 11.50 -7.86
N PRO A 51 -0.75 10.26 -7.46
CA PRO A 51 -1.57 9.34 -8.26
C PRO A 51 -2.91 9.95 -8.73
N ALA A 52 -3.65 10.63 -7.85
CA ALA A 52 -4.89 11.31 -8.22
C ALA A 52 -4.68 12.39 -9.29
N SER A 53 -3.66 13.23 -9.11
CA SER A 53 -3.33 14.31 -10.05
C SER A 53 -2.88 13.77 -11.41
N TYR A 54 -2.07 12.71 -11.43
CA TYR A 54 -1.69 12.01 -12.65
C TYR A 54 -2.94 11.46 -13.37
N ARG A 55 -3.80 10.71 -12.67
CA ARG A 55 -4.99 10.11 -13.28
C ARG A 55 -5.97 11.14 -13.82
N ILE A 56 -6.17 12.26 -13.12
CA ILE A 56 -7.02 13.38 -13.60
C ILE A 56 -6.41 14.02 -14.85
N LEU A 57 -5.11 14.33 -14.84
CA LEU A 57 -4.42 14.90 -16.00
C LEU A 57 -4.48 13.96 -17.19
N HIS A 58 -4.17 12.68 -16.96
CA HIS A 58 -4.18 11.63 -17.96
C HIS A 58 -5.57 11.46 -18.59
N LEU A 59 -6.63 11.49 -17.78
CA LEU A 59 -8.03 11.48 -18.25
C LEU A 59 -8.36 12.70 -19.12
N PHE A 60 -7.95 13.91 -18.72
CA PHE A 60 -8.17 15.12 -19.51
C PHE A 60 -7.42 15.09 -20.84
N ILE A 61 -6.16 14.65 -20.84
CA ILE A 61 -5.38 14.49 -22.07
C ILE A 61 -6.05 13.50 -23.02
N HIS A 62 -6.50 12.33 -22.54
CA HIS A 62 -7.22 11.37 -23.37
C HIS A 62 -8.57 11.90 -23.87
N SER A 63 -9.25 12.72 -23.08
CA SER A 63 -10.50 13.36 -23.50
C SER A 63 -10.26 14.35 -24.64
N ILE A 64 -9.19 15.14 -24.59
CA ILE A 64 -8.80 16.08 -25.64
C ILE A 64 -8.38 15.33 -26.92
N ILE A 65 -7.51 14.33 -26.80
CA ILE A 65 -7.07 13.52 -27.95
C ILE A 65 -8.26 12.79 -28.55
N GLY A 66 -9.13 12.20 -27.72
CA GLY A 66 -10.34 11.50 -28.16
C GLY A 66 -11.34 12.41 -28.88
N ALA A 67 -11.50 13.66 -28.44
CA ALA A 67 -12.30 14.66 -29.16
C ALA A 67 -11.73 14.98 -30.55
N TRP A 68 -10.42 14.81 -30.74
CA TRP A 68 -9.74 14.99 -32.04
C TRP A 68 -9.61 13.69 -32.83
N ALA A 69 -10.03 12.53 -32.30
CA ALA A 69 -9.94 11.23 -32.96
C ALA A 69 -10.54 11.16 -34.37
N PRO A 70 -11.63 11.90 -34.70
CA PRO A 70 -12.11 11.96 -36.09
C PRO A 70 -11.11 12.57 -37.09
N SER A 71 -10.02 13.19 -36.62
CA SER A 71 -8.94 13.74 -37.45
C SER A 71 -7.72 12.80 -37.52
N GLY A 72 -7.06 12.74 -38.68
CA GLY A 72 -5.79 12.01 -38.83
C GLY A 72 -4.66 12.50 -37.91
N THR A 73 -4.81 13.69 -37.32
CA THR A 73 -3.88 14.31 -36.37
C THR A 73 -3.78 13.51 -35.08
N ALA A 74 -4.90 13.00 -34.54
CA ALA A 74 -4.88 12.21 -33.30
C ALA A 74 -4.15 10.88 -33.49
N ASN A 75 -4.40 10.18 -34.60
CA ASN A 75 -3.67 8.97 -34.95
C ASN A 75 -2.18 9.25 -35.13
N THR A 76 -1.80 10.34 -35.82
CA THR A 76 -0.39 10.73 -35.98
C THR A 76 0.29 11.01 -34.64
N LEU A 77 -0.38 11.69 -33.72
CA LEU A 77 0.15 12.01 -32.39
C LEU A 77 0.43 10.75 -31.58
N LEU A 78 -0.53 9.81 -31.54
CA LEU A 78 -0.39 8.56 -30.80
C LEU A 78 0.64 7.62 -31.46
N GLN A 79 0.65 7.56 -32.80
CA GLN A 79 1.51 6.65 -33.55
C GLN A 79 2.99 7.04 -33.53
N LYS A 80 3.30 8.31 -33.27
CA LYS A 80 4.67 8.83 -33.26
C LYS A 80 5.63 7.96 -32.44
N ASN A 81 5.16 7.47 -31.29
CA ASN A 81 5.93 6.61 -30.40
C ASN A 81 5.20 5.28 -30.07
N ASN A 82 4.18 4.89 -30.86
CA ASN A 82 3.44 3.65 -30.63
C ASN A 82 2.84 3.05 -31.92
N ASN A 83 3.30 1.86 -32.29
CA ASN A 83 2.79 1.17 -33.47
C ASN A 83 1.40 0.52 -33.29
N VAL A 84 0.84 0.52 -32.07
CA VAL A 84 -0.39 -0.23 -31.71
C VAL A 84 -1.65 0.66 -31.66
N ALA A 85 -1.51 1.99 -31.63
CA ALA A 85 -2.63 2.93 -31.55
C ALA A 85 -3.17 3.31 -32.95
N SER A 86 -3.70 2.33 -33.69
CA SER A 86 -4.35 2.58 -35.00
C SER A 86 -5.76 3.16 -34.87
N ASP A 87 -6.43 2.90 -33.74
CA ASP A 87 -7.75 3.44 -33.41
C ASP A 87 -7.63 4.36 -32.18
N SER A 88 -7.44 5.66 -32.43
CA SER A 88 -7.34 6.68 -31.38
C SER A 88 -8.59 6.78 -30.52
N LEU A 89 -9.79 6.57 -31.09
CA LEU A 89 -11.04 6.64 -30.34
C LEU A 89 -11.12 5.49 -29.33
N ALA A 90 -10.88 4.26 -29.78
CA ALA A 90 -10.91 3.10 -28.90
C ALA A 90 -9.79 3.16 -27.85
N TYR A 91 -8.59 3.61 -28.24
CA TYR A 91 -7.48 3.82 -27.31
C TYR A 91 -7.84 4.83 -26.21
N CYS A 92 -8.24 6.04 -26.57
CA CYS A 92 -8.61 7.08 -25.60
C CYS A 92 -9.79 6.66 -24.71
N THR A 93 -10.81 6.02 -25.30
CA THR A 93 -11.99 5.56 -24.54
C THR A 93 -11.62 4.55 -23.45
N ARG A 94 -10.70 3.62 -23.74
CA ARG A 94 -10.24 2.63 -22.76
C ARG A 94 -9.46 3.28 -21.61
N HIS A 95 -8.54 4.20 -21.91
CA HIS A 95 -7.81 4.93 -20.87
C HIS A 95 -8.74 5.80 -20.01
N ILE A 96 -9.69 6.51 -20.61
CA ILE A 96 -10.69 7.31 -19.85
C ILE A 96 -11.48 6.42 -18.88
N ARG A 97 -11.97 5.26 -19.34
CA ARG A 97 -12.69 4.31 -18.47
C ARG A 97 -11.80 3.75 -17.37
N ASN A 98 -10.56 3.41 -17.69
CA ASN A 98 -9.60 2.91 -16.71
C ASN A 98 -9.30 3.96 -15.63
N ASP A 99 -8.97 5.20 -16.02
CA ASP A 99 -8.69 6.27 -15.08
C ASP A 99 -9.90 6.62 -14.23
N TRP A 100 -11.10 6.63 -14.81
CA TRP A 100 -12.34 6.81 -14.07
C TRP A 100 -12.49 5.75 -12.97
N LYS A 101 -12.36 4.46 -13.33
CA LYS A 101 -12.43 3.33 -12.40
C LYS A 101 -11.37 3.44 -11.28
N VAL A 102 -10.14 3.82 -11.64
CA VAL A 102 -9.04 3.97 -10.69
C VAL A 102 -9.26 5.19 -9.78
N LEU A 103 -9.75 6.31 -10.30
CA LEU A 103 -10.05 7.52 -9.52
C LEU A 103 -11.14 7.26 -8.47
N LEU A 104 -12.17 6.49 -8.81
CA LEU A 104 -13.18 6.07 -7.82
C LEU A 104 -12.56 5.32 -6.64
N LYS A 105 -11.56 4.46 -6.90
CA LYS A 105 -10.82 3.74 -5.87
C LYS A 105 -9.90 4.65 -5.06
N ILE A 106 -9.12 5.51 -5.73
CA ILE A 106 -8.16 6.44 -5.09
C ILE A 106 -8.89 7.41 -4.16
N LEU A 107 -10.00 7.99 -4.63
CA LEU A 107 -10.73 9.04 -3.92
C LEU A 107 -11.86 8.49 -3.05
N ASN A 108 -12.15 7.19 -3.12
CA ASN A 108 -13.26 6.52 -2.44
C ASN A 108 -14.57 7.31 -2.51
N CYS A 109 -15.00 7.65 -3.72
CA CYS A 109 -16.17 8.50 -3.96
C CYS A 109 -17.14 7.87 -4.96
N ARG A 110 -18.35 8.43 -5.07
CA ARG A 110 -19.36 8.00 -6.04
C ARG A 110 -19.08 8.62 -7.42
N GLU A 111 -19.57 7.98 -8.47
CA GLU A 111 -19.40 8.44 -9.86
C GLU A 111 -19.85 9.88 -10.07
N GLU A 112 -20.98 10.25 -9.49
CA GLU A 112 -21.52 11.60 -9.56
C GLU A 112 -20.60 12.63 -8.87
N SER A 113 -20.03 12.27 -7.71
CA SER A 113 -19.07 13.13 -7.01
C SER A 113 -17.78 13.30 -7.82
N LEU A 114 -17.31 12.23 -8.46
CA LEU A 114 -16.16 12.30 -9.36
C LEU A 114 -16.45 13.20 -10.57
N ALA A 115 -17.62 13.06 -11.21
CA ALA A 115 -18.03 13.91 -12.33
C ALA A 115 -17.99 15.40 -11.94
N LEU A 116 -18.62 15.75 -10.81
CA LEU A 116 -18.66 17.13 -10.32
C LEU A 116 -17.30 17.65 -9.90
N LEU A 117 -16.44 16.80 -9.31
CA LEU A 117 -15.06 17.15 -9.01
C LEU A 117 -14.28 17.51 -10.27
N LEU A 118 -14.35 16.68 -11.32
CA LEU A 118 -13.67 16.93 -12.59
C LEU A 118 -14.17 18.23 -13.23
N HIS A 119 -15.49 18.47 -13.23
CA HIS A 119 -16.04 19.72 -13.72
C HIS A 119 -15.65 20.94 -12.87
N ALA A 120 -15.54 20.79 -11.55
CA ALA A 120 -15.06 21.86 -10.66
C ALA A 120 -13.59 22.20 -10.94
N ILE A 121 -12.76 21.21 -11.26
CA ILE A 121 -11.36 21.43 -11.68
C ILE A 121 -11.33 22.19 -13.01
N LEU A 122 -12.14 21.80 -14.00
CA LEU A 122 -12.23 22.48 -15.29
C LEU A 122 -12.78 23.92 -15.17
N ASP A 123 -13.80 24.15 -14.32
CA ASP A 123 -14.32 25.49 -13.98
C ASP A 123 -13.20 26.37 -13.42
N ARG A 124 -12.43 25.83 -12.45
CA ARG A 124 -11.30 26.53 -11.83
C ARG A 124 -10.19 26.86 -12.84
N MET A 125 -9.87 25.93 -13.73
CA MET A 125 -8.91 26.17 -14.83
C MET A 125 -9.43 27.21 -15.81
N THR A 126 -10.74 27.26 -16.06
CA THR A 126 -11.33 28.27 -16.96
C THR A 126 -11.28 29.67 -16.33
N MET A 127 -11.59 29.77 -15.03
CA MET A 127 -11.52 31.04 -14.30
C MET A 127 -10.07 31.54 -14.13
N ASN A 128 -9.12 30.64 -14.00
CA ASN A 128 -7.70 30.94 -13.84
C ASN A 128 -6.88 30.09 -14.82
N PRO A 129 -6.81 30.46 -16.11
CA PRO A 129 -6.17 29.65 -17.12
C PRO A 129 -4.69 29.40 -16.81
N PRO A 130 -4.18 28.19 -17.06
CA PRO A 130 -2.74 27.95 -16.99
C PRO A 130 -2.04 28.87 -17.99
N LYS A 131 -0.82 29.32 -17.66
CA LYS A 131 -0.04 30.17 -18.56
C LYS A 131 0.23 29.42 -19.86
N ASP A 132 0.07 30.12 -21.00
CA ASP A 132 0.45 29.60 -22.31
C ASP A 132 1.94 29.28 -22.34
N LEU A 133 2.27 27.99 -22.31
CA LEU A 133 3.63 27.47 -22.34
C LEU A 133 3.76 26.48 -23.49
N THR A 134 4.88 26.56 -24.20
CA THR A 134 5.17 25.67 -25.34
C THR A 134 5.77 24.31 -24.92
N LEU A 135 5.96 24.08 -23.61
CA LEU A 135 6.47 22.86 -22.96
C LEU A 135 7.62 22.18 -23.75
N LYS A 136 8.69 22.94 -24.00
CA LYS A 136 9.80 22.53 -24.88
C LYS A 136 10.84 21.66 -24.19
N THR A 137 10.93 21.76 -22.86
CA THR A 137 11.92 21.04 -22.05
C THR A 137 11.23 20.15 -21.00
N PRO A 138 11.90 19.06 -20.54
CA PRO A 138 11.38 18.23 -19.45
C PRO A 138 11.10 19.03 -18.16
N GLY A 139 11.98 19.97 -17.81
CA GLY A 139 11.80 20.83 -16.64
C GLY A 139 10.61 21.77 -16.76
N GLU A 140 10.33 22.33 -17.95
CA GLU A 140 9.11 23.12 -18.18
C GLU A 140 7.83 22.28 -18.02
N ARG A 141 7.85 21.03 -18.49
CA ARG A 141 6.73 20.08 -18.29
C ARG A 141 6.53 19.78 -16.81
N GLU A 142 7.60 19.46 -16.09
CA GLU A 142 7.53 19.13 -14.66
C GLU A 142 7.03 20.30 -13.81
N ASP A 143 7.50 21.52 -14.09
CA ASP A 143 7.01 22.73 -13.43
C ASP A 143 5.53 23.00 -13.74
N TRP A 144 5.09 22.76 -14.98
CA TRP A 144 3.68 22.85 -15.35
C TRP A 144 2.82 21.81 -14.61
N GLU A 145 3.28 20.55 -14.55
CA GLU A 145 2.60 19.45 -13.86
C GLU A 145 2.48 19.70 -12.37
N ALA A 146 3.55 20.17 -11.72
CA ALA A 146 3.54 20.55 -10.31
C ALA A 146 2.53 21.68 -10.04
N LYS A 147 2.52 22.73 -10.88
CA LYS A 147 1.55 23.83 -10.78
C LYS A 147 0.12 23.35 -11.05
N PHE A 148 -0.06 22.41 -11.98
CA PHE A 148 -1.37 21.84 -12.27
C PHE A 148 -1.94 21.12 -11.04
N ALA A 149 -1.14 20.23 -10.46
CA ALA A 149 -1.50 19.50 -9.25
C ALA A 149 -1.80 20.46 -8.10
N GLN A 150 -0.86 21.36 -7.78
CA GLN A 150 -0.95 22.26 -6.64
C GLN A 150 -2.11 23.27 -6.73
N ASN A 151 -2.33 23.86 -7.92
CA ASN A 151 -3.26 24.99 -8.04
C ASN A 151 -4.69 24.56 -8.39
N TYR A 152 -4.88 23.44 -9.08
CA TYR A 152 -6.19 23.01 -9.58
C TYR A 152 -6.69 21.73 -8.92
N VAL A 153 -5.83 20.73 -8.70
CA VAL A 153 -6.27 19.41 -8.22
C VAL A 153 -6.24 19.30 -6.69
N SER A 154 -5.07 19.44 -6.07
CA SER A 154 -4.86 19.24 -4.62
C SER A 154 -5.88 19.99 -3.74
N PRO A 155 -6.24 21.26 -4.02
CA PRO A 155 -7.23 21.97 -3.20
C PRO A 155 -8.64 21.39 -3.26
N LEU A 156 -8.99 20.70 -4.36
CA LEU A 156 -10.32 20.17 -4.62
C LEU A 156 -10.48 18.70 -4.23
N ILE A 157 -9.39 17.93 -4.16
CA ILE A 157 -9.45 16.52 -3.73
C ILE A 157 -9.40 16.33 -2.21
N LYS A 158 -8.99 17.35 -1.43
CA LYS A 158 -8.97 17.33 0.04
C LYS A 158 -10.31 16.97 0.68
N SER A 159 -11.41 17.36 0.03
CA SER A 159 -12.75 16.87 0.35
C SER A 159 -13.58 16.86 -0.92
N VAL A 160 -13.61 15.69 -1.55
CA VAL A 160 -14.37 15.45 -2.78
C VAL A 160 -15.85 15.74 -2.57
N THR A 161 -16.42 15.34 -1.42
CA THR A 161 -17.82 15.63 -1.08
C THR A 161 -18.09 17.12 -1.04
N ASN A 162 -17.26 17.89 -0.31
CA ASN A 162 -17.46 19.33 -0.20
C ASN A 162 -17.31 20.01 -1.56
N THR A 163 -16.30 19.63 -2.35
CA THR A 163 -16.13 20.17 -3.70
C THR A 163 -17.33 19.84 -4.60
N ALA A 164 -17.83 18.60 -4.58
CA ALA A 164 -19.00 18.21 -5.36
C ALA A 164 -20.25 18.98 -4.92
N ASN A 165 -20.47 19.16 -3.61
CA ASN A 165 -21.62 19.90 -3.06
C ASN A 165 -21.54 21.39 -3.39
N GLN A 166 -20.36 22.00 -3.31
CA GLN A 166 -20.14 23.40 -3.70
C GLN A 166 -20.40 23.60 -5.20
N PHE A 167 -19.91 22.68 -6.04
CA PHE A 167 -20.12 22.77 -7.48
C PHE A 167 -21.59 22.53 -7.86
N ARG A 168 -22.25 21.55 -7.24
CA ARG A 168 -23.70 21.32 -7.38
C ARG A 168 -24.51 22.57 -6.99
N ALA A 169 -24.20 23.19 -5.86
CA ALA A 169 -24.88 24.43 -5.44
C ALA A 169 -24.73 25.56 -6.48
N LYS A 170 -23.57 25.68 -7.15
CA LYS A 170 -23.39 26.63 -8.27
C LYS A 170 -24.31 26.29 -9.45
N LEU A 171 -24.42 25.00 -9.80
CA LEU A 171 -25.30 24.53 -10.87
C LEU A 171 -26.77 24.79 -10.54
N ASP A 172 -27.21 24.49 -9.31
CA ASP A 172 -28.59 24.72 -8.86
C ASP A 172 -28.98 26.20 -8.95
N VAL A 173 -28.07 27.10 -8.55
CA VAL A 173 -28.29 28.56 -8.68
C VAL A 173 -28.38 28.98 -10.15
N ALA A 174 -27.57 28.40 -11.05
CA ALA A 174 -27.63 28.69 -12.47
C ALA A 174 -28.91 28.15 -13.14
N LEU A 175 -29.36 26.95 -12.74
CA LEU A 175 -30.60 26.33 -13.21
C LEU A 175 -31.84 27.07 -12.71
N ALA A 176 -31.86 27.49 -11.44
CA ALA A 176 -32.97 28.30 -10.90
C ALA A 176 -33.16 29.61 -11.68
N LYS A 177 -32.05 30.24 -12.13
CA LYS A 177 -32.11 31.45 -12.96
C LYS A 177 -32.62 31.20 -14.39
N THR A 178 -32.42 30.00 -14.94
CA THR A 178 -32.67 29.71 -16.36
C THR A 178 -33.96 28.92 -16.61
N GLN A 179 -34.34 28.04 -15.70
CA GLN A 179 -35.44 27.07 -15.87
C GLN A 179 -36.49 27.13 -14.75
N GLY A 180 -36.29 27.96 -13.71
CA GLY A 180 -37.26 28.18 -12.63
C GLY A 180 -37.53 26.98 -11.71
N ASN A 181 -36.86 25.85 -11.92
CA ASN A 181 -37.05 24.62 -11.14
C ASN A 181 -35.71 24.18 -10.55
N SER A 182 -35.57 24.23 -9.22
CA SER A 182 -34.44 23.64 -8.50
C SER A 182 -34.85 22.28 -7.94
N ASN A 183 -33.91 21.34 -7.85
CA ASN A 183 -34.17 20.01 -7.30
C ASN A 183 -34.20 20.08 -5.76
N ILE A 184 -35.30 20.62 -5.20
CA ILE A 184 -35.42 20.98 -3.77
C ILE A 184 -35.07 19.80 -2.86
N ILE A 185 -35.57 18.59 -3.16
CA ILE A 185 -35.36 17.40 -2.34
C ILE A 185 -33.87 17.03 -2.26
N GLU A 186 -33.18 17.03 -3.39
CA GLU A 186 -31.75 16.70 -3.45
C GLU A 186 -30.91 17.75 -2.69
N GLY A 187 -31.30 19.03 -2.81
CA GLY A 187 -30.64 20.11 -2.09
C GLY A 187 -30.89 20.10 -0.58
N GLU A 188 -32.04 19.61 -0.12
CA GLU A 188 -32.32 19.39 1.31
C GLU A 188 -31.49 18.22 1.86
N VAL A 189 -31.48 17.07 1.15
CA VAL A 189 -30.74 15.86 1.55
C VAL A 189 -29.24 16.11 1.62
N ASN A 190 -28.69 16.77 0.61
CA ASN A 190 -27.26 17.12 0.55
C ASN A 190 -26.92 18.39 1.35
N GLN A 191 -27.94 19.05 1.91
CA GLN A 191 -27.83 20.30 2.65
C GLN A 191 -27.11 21.42 1.87
N THR A 192 -27.34 21.48 0.56
CA THR A 192 -26.80 22.53 -0.33
C THR A 192 -27.69 23.77 -0.37
N LEU A 193 -28.94 23.67 0.10
CA LEU A 193 -29.86 24.80 0.18
C LEU A 193 -29.52 25.78 1.31
N PRO A 194 -29.82 27.09 1.15
CA PRO A 194 -29.74 28.06 2.24
C PRO A 194 -30.70 27.69 3.38
N MET A 195 -30.15 27.19 4.49
CA MET A 195 -30.92 26.86 5.70
C MET A 195 -30.78 27.98 6.74
N ASP A 196 -31.82 28.82 6.85
CA ASP A 196 -31.86 29.91 7.83
C ASP A 196 -32.01 29.37 9.28
N ARG A 197 -31.97 30.27 10.27
CA ARG A 197 -32.07 29.87 11.69
C ARG A 197 -33.41 29.23 12.02
N LYS A 198 -34.50 29.71 11.41
CA LYS A 198 -35.86 29.22 11.67
C LYS A 198 -36.00 27.77 11.18
N TYR A 199 -35.63 27.53 9.93
CA TYR A 199 -35.64 26.20 9.32
C TYR A 199 -34.80 25.20 10.13
N LYS A 200 -33.60 25.61 10.57
CA LYS A 200 -32.72 24.76 11.39
C LYS A 200 -33.35 24.37 12.73
N LEU A 201 -34.10 25.25 13.37
CA LEU A 201 -34.76 24.98 14.65
C LEU A 201 -36.03 24.14 14.48
N GLU A 202 -36.77 24.35 13.40
CA GLU A 202 -38.05 23.69 13.12
C GLU A 202 -37.88 22.26 12.60
N TYR A 203 -36.93 22.05 11.68
CA TYR A 203 -36.78 20.77 10.96
C TYR A 203 -35.55 19.96 11.37
N LEU A 204 -34.63 20.54 12.16
CA LEU A 204 -33.42 19.88 12.66
C LEU A 204 -32.67 19.07 11.59
N PRO A 205 -32.34 19.65 10.41
CA PRO A 205 -31.84 18.91 9.25
C PRO A 205 -30.52 18.15 9.50
N ARG A 206 -29.81 18.47 10.59
CA ARG A 206 -28.61 17.74 11.02
C ARG A 206 -28.90 16.31 11.51
N LEU A 207 -30.12 16.02 11.98
CA LEU A 207 -30.54 14.69 12.39
C LEU A 207 -30.75 13.76 11.19
N TRP A 208 -31.19 14.32 10.06
CA TRP A 208 -31.59 13.58 8.86
C TRP A 208 -30.51 13.58 7.77
N ARG A 209 -29.31 14.07 8.09
CA ARG A 209 -28.24 14.21 7.11
C ARG A 209 -27.67 12.87 6.71
N SER A 210 -27.25 12.80 5.45
CA SER A 210 -26.45 11.71 4.95
C SER A 210 -25.07 11.72 5.62
N ILE A 211 -24.68 10.60 6.26
CA ILE A 211 -23.41 10.46 6.96
C ILE A 211 -22.44 9.51 6.25
N GLY A 212 -21.15 9.84 6.34
CA GLY A 212 -20.07 9.03 5.76
C GLY A 212 -19.90 7.70 6.49
N THR A 213 -19.55 6.67 5.72
CA THR A 213 -19.15 5.36 6.23
C THR A 213 -17.64 5.34 6.49
N ILE A 214 -17.27 4.98 7.71
CA ILE A 214 -15.87 4.77 8.10
C ILE A 214 -15.43 3.44 7.48
N SER A 215 -14.31 3.43 6.76
CA SER A 215 -13.81 2.24 6.05
C SER A 215 -12.31 2.37 5.79
N PHE A 216 -11.63 1.25 5.54
CA PHE A 216 -10.24 1.23 5.11
C PHE A 216 -9.99 2.10 3.87
N GLN A 217 -10.86 1.97 2.87
CA GLN A 217 -10.77 2.74 1.62
C GLN A 217 -10.97 4.24 1.88
N GLY A 218 -11.89 4.60 2.79
CA GLY A 218 -12.10 5.99 3.21
C GLY A 218 -10.88 6.57 3.93
N PHE A 219 -10.26 5.80 4.81
CA PHE A 219 -9.03 6.18 5.50
C PHE A 219 -7.88 6.40 4.50
N ARG A 220 -7.69 5.48 3.55
CA ARG A 220 -6.66 5.61 2.50
C ARG A 220 -6.89 6.82 1.60
N ALA A 221 -8.13 7.04 1.16
CA ALA A 221 -8.49 8.21 0.37
C ALA A 221 -8.25 9.52 1.13
N TYR A 222 -8.61 9.57 2.42
CA TYR A 222 -8.35 10.74 3.27
C TYR A 222 -6.85 11.03 3.40
N TYR A 223 -6.03 10.00 3.64
CA TYR A 223 -4.57 10.16 3.70
C TYR A 223 -4.01 10.68 2.37
N ASN A 224 -4.42 10.07 1.25
CA ASN A 224 -3.94 10.43 -0.08
C ASN A 224 -4.42 11.80 -0.57
N SER A 225 -5.47 12.37 0.05
CA SER A 225 -6.01 13.68 -0.33
C SER A 225 -5.04 14.85 -0.06
N ASP A 226 -4.06 14.65 0.83
CA ASP A 226 -3.01 15.62 1.16
C ASP A 226 -1.67 14.89 1.39
N ILE A 227 -1.29 14.04 0.41
CA ILE A 227 -0.16 13.09 0.54
C ILE A 227 1.15 13.77 0.95
N GLU A 228 1.51 14.91 0.35
CA GLU A 228 2.75 15.64 0.66
C GLU A 228 2.85 15.99 2.15
N LYS A 229 1.74 16.48 2.71
CA LYS A 229 1.66 16.83 4.13
C LYS A 229 1.64 15.57 4.99
N HIS A 230 0.81 14.59 4.65
CA HIS A 230 0.62 13.42 5.49
C HIS A 230 1.82 12.48 5.50
N GLU A 231 2.56 12.34 4.41
CA GLU A 231 3.82 11.59 4.40
C GLU A 231 4.89 12.27 5.24
N THR A 232 4.91 13.61 5.29
CA THR A 232 5.87 14.36 6.11
C THR A 232 5.60 14.18 7.62
N TYR A 233 4.34 14.21 8.05
CA TYR A 233 3.97 14.22 9.47
C TYR A 233 3.52 12.87 10.03
N PHE A 234 3.08 11.96 9.16
CA PHE A 234 2.59 10.62 9.50
C PHE A 234 3.19 9.57 8.54
N PRO A 235 4.53 9.49 8.42
CA PRO A 235 5.21 8.64 7.44
C PRO A 235 4.95 7.14 7.65
N PHE A 236 4.67 6.71 8.89
CA PHE A 236 4.43 5.29 9.17
C PHE A 236 3.17 4.78 8.48
N ILE A 237 2.13 5.63 8.35
CA ILE A 237 0.92 5.28 7.61
C ILE A 237 1.22 5.04 6.12
N SER A 238 2.12 5.82 5.50
CA SER A 238 2.52 5.61 4.09
C SER A 238 3.23 4.27 3.92
N ILE A 239 4.13 3.90 4.85
CA ILE A 239 4.73 2.56 4.87
C ILE A 239 3.65 1.49 5.02
N PHE A 240 2.74 1.64 5.97
CA PHE A 240 1.64 0.72 6.18
C PHE A 240 0.82 0.47 4.91
N PHE A 241 0.40 1.51 4.18
CA PHE A 241 -0.36 1.33 2.94
C PHE A 241 0.42 0.63 1.81
N ARG A 242 1.75 0.74 1.79
CA ARG A 242 2.58 0.01 0.81
C ARG A 242 2.73 -1.47 1.15
N TYR A 243 2.54 -1.84 2.40
CA TYR A 243 2.66 -3.22 2.87
C TYR A 243 1.32 -3.86 3.25
N SER A 244 0.18 -3.16 3.24
CA SER A 244 -1.11 -3.69 3.74
C SER A 244 -1.41 -5.11 3.26
N ASP A 245 -1.30 -5.34 1.96
CA ASP A 245 -1.63 -6.62 1.31
C ASP A 245 -0.60 -7.72 1.65
N LYS A 246 0.64 -7.32 1.95
CA LYS A 246 1.74 -8.21 2.35
C LYS A 246 1.68 -8.54 3.84
N LEU A 247 1.29 -7.59 4.69
CA LEU A 247 1.19 -7.76 6.15
C LEU A 247 0.19 -8.87 6.50
N GLU A 248 -0.92 -8.99 5.76
CA GLU A 248 -1.91 -10.06 5.94
C GLU A 248 -1.31 -11.47 5.73
N LYS A 249 -0.20 -11.58 4.99
CA LYS A 249 0.51 -12.86 4.77
C LYS A 249 1.53 -13.15 5.87
N ILE A 250 2.08 -12.13 6.53
CA ILE A 250 3.13 -12.32 7.56
C ILE A 250 2.61 -13.09 8.77
N LYS A 251 1.30 -13.02 9.07
CA LYS A 251 0.67 -13.79 10.15
C LYS A 251 0.91 -15.31 10.06
N TYR A 252 1.18 -15.82 8.85
CA TYR A 252 1.47 -17.23 8.60
C TYR A 252 2.89 -17.64 8.99
N LEU A 253 3.79 -16.70 9.29
CA LEU A 253 5.18 -17.00 9.65
C LEU A 253 5.29 -17.71 11.01
N TRP A 254 4.60 -17.24 12.04
CA TRP A 254 4.67 -17.87 13.36
C TRP A 254 4.18 -19.32 13.37
N PRO A 255 3.00 -19.67 12.80
CA PRO A 255 2.57 -21.07 12.68
C PRO A 255 3.63 -21.99 12.07
N ILE A 256 4.34 -21.52 11.04
CA ILE A 256 5.39 -22.27 10.38
C ILE A 256 6.60 -22.44 11.28
N VAL A 257 7.13 -21.34 11.84
CA VAL A 257 8.30 -21.39 12.72
C VAL A 257 8.03 -22.26 13.95
N ASN A 258 6.88 -22.09 14.59
CA ASN A 258 6.48 -22.84 15.77
C ASN A 258 6.41 -24.35 15.48
N PHE A 259 5.80 -24.76 14.36
CA PHE A 259 5.73 -26.18 14.02
C PHE A 259 7.10 -26.78 13.66
N VAL A 260 7.96 -26.01 12.99
CA VAL A 260 9.35 -26.40 12.74
C VAL A 260 10.14 -26.56 14.05
N GLN A 261 9.96 -25.67 15.02
CA GLN A 261 10.57 -25.77 16.34
C GLN A 261 10.07 -27.01 17.11
N ILE A 262 8.76 -27.33 17.01
CA ILE A 262 8.17 -28.56 17.58
C ILE A 262 8.81 -29.81 16.96
N ILE A 263 8.94 -29.84 15.63
CA ILE A 263 9.56 -30.97 14.92
C ILE A 263 11.04 -31.10 15.29
N SER A 264 11.79 -30.00 15.30
CA SER A 264 13.22 -29.99 15.63
C SER A 264 13.47 -30.49 17.06
N SER A 265 12.68 -30.02 18.04
CA SER A 265 12.81 -30.44 19.43
C SER A 265 12.47 -31.92 19.67
N ARG A 266 11.53 -32.49 18.91
CA ARG A 266 11.08 -33.88 19.07
C ARG A 266 11.87 -34.88 18.22
N LEU A 267 12.31 -34.48 17.02
CA LEU A 267 12.94 -35.36 16.03
C LEU A 267 14.44 -35.14 15.85
N GLY A 268 15.01 -34.03 16.35
CA GLY A 268 16.35 -33.56 15.99
C GLY A 268 17.50 -34.57 16.11
N TYR A 269 17.46 -35.48 17.09
CA TYR A 269 18.46 -36.54 17.26
C TYR A 269 17.91 -37.96 17.05
N ARG A 270 16.62 -38.10 16.72
CA ARG A 270 15.90 -39.40 16.74
C ARG A 270 15.53 -39.94 15.37
N LEU A 271 15.54 -39.11 14.33
CA LEU A 271 15.07 -39.51 13.00
C LEU A 271 16.22 -39.46 11.98
N SER A 272 16.47 -40.57 11.28
CA SER A 272 17.35 -40.57 10.11
C SER A 272 16.66 -39.87 8.93
N ARG A 273 17.44 -39.34 7.98
CA ARG A 273 16.90 -38.70 6.76
C ARG A 273 15.96 -39.62 5.97
N GLU A 274 16.32 -40.90 5.84
CA GLU A 274 15.49 -41.91 5.16
C GLU A 274 14.16 -42.11 5.89
N SER A 275 14.18 -42.16 7.23
CA SER A 275 12.96 -42.26 8.04
C SER A 275 12.06 -41.02 7.91
N ALA A 276 12.64 -39.82 7.75
CA ALA A 276 11.90 -38.57 7.52
C ALA A 276 11.15 -38.55 6.18
N GLN A 277 11.69 -39.22 5.16
CA GLN A 277 11.10 -39.28 3.83
C GLN A 277 9.94 -40.29 3.76
N GLU A 278 9.86 -41.25 4.67
CA GLU A 278 8.80 -42.26 4.69
C GLU A 278 7.68 -41.96 5.72
N LYS A 279 8.01 -41.24 6.80
CA LYS A 279 7.07 -40.95 7.88
C LYS A 279 6.14 -39.80 7.53
N THR A 280 4.83 -39.99 7.75
CA THR A 280 3.80 -38.98 7.53
C THR A 280 3.53 -38.16 8.79
N PHE A 281 2.96 -36.96 8.64
CA PHE A 281 2.53 -36.14 9.79
C PHE A 281 1.57 -36.89 10.71
N GLN A 282 0.62 -37.65 10.15
CA GLN A 282 -0.31 -38.46 10.94
C GLN A 282 0.40 -39.49 11.82
N LYS A 283 1.38 -40.22 11.26
CA LYS A 283 2.16 -41.19 12.03
C LYS A 283 2.97 -40.51 13.14
N PHE A 284 3.57 -39.36 12.85
CA PHE A 284 4.28 -38.58 13.86
C PHE A 284 3.39 -38.15 15.02
N ILE A 285 2.22 -37.57 14.74
CA ILE A 285 1.30 -37.12 15.78
C ILE A 285 0.84 -38.29 16.65
N ASN A 286 0.53 -39.44 16.04
CA ASN A 286 0.11 -40.64 16.76
C ASN A 286 1.23 -41.20 17.64
N GLU A 287 2.44 -41.38 17.10
CA GLU A 287 3.58 -41.93 17.86
C GLU A 287 3.98 -41.03 19.03
N GLU A 288 4.02 -39.71 18.82
CA GLU A 288 4.39 -38.72 19.85
C GLU A 288 3.32 -38.52 20.94
N SER A 289 2.09 -39.00 20.71
CA SER A 289 0.97 -38.94 21.67
C SER A 289 0.69 -40.28 22.35
N ASN A 290 1.65 -41.21 22.32
CA ASN A 290 1.48 -42.60 22.81
C ASN A 290 0.26 -43.27 22.15
N ASN A 291 0.14 -43.16 20.82
CA ASN A 291 -0.99 -43.66 20.03
C ASN A 291 -2.35 -43.12 20.47
N GLY A 292 -2.40 -41.86 20.93
CA GLY A 292 -3.63 -41.19 21.36
C GLY A 292 -3.97 -41.37 22.84
N GLU A 293 -3.15 -42.06 23.63
CA GLU A 293 -3.33 -42.15 25.09
C GLU A 293 -3.12 -40.79 25.78
N SER A 294 -2.24 -39.94 25.23
CA SER A 294 -2.08 -38.56 25.70
C SER A 294 -2.95 -37.60 24.87
N GLU A 295 -4.19 -37.41 25.30
CA GLU A 295 -5.16 -36.54 24.62
C GLU A 295 -4.67 -35.09 24.51
N GLU A 296 -3.99 -34.57 25.53
CA GLU A 296 -3.44 -33.21 25.54
C GLU A 296 -2.35 -33.03 24.48
N ILE A 297 -1.40 -33.97 24.38
CA ILE A 297 -0.33 -33.92 23.38
C ILE A 297 -0.91 -34.10 21.97
N PHE A 298 -1.86 -35.01 21.81
CA PHE A 298 -2.53 -35.24 20.53
C PHE A 298 -3.23 -33.96 20.04
N LYS A 299 -4.02 -33.30 20.90
CA LYS A 299 -4.71 -32.04 20.58
C LYS A 299 -3.71 -30.93 20.28
N TYR A 300 -2.67 -30.77 21.09
CA TYR A 300 -1.62 -29.78 20.88
C TYR A 300 -0.94 -29.96 19.52
N LEU A 301 -0.44 -31.16 19.21
CA LEU A 301 0.26 -31.42 17.95
C LEU A 301 -0.67 -31.28 16.74
N THR A 302 -1.92 -31.75 16.85
CA THR A 302 -2.92 -31.62 15.78
C THR A 302 -3.26 -30.16 15.50
N SER A 303 -3.44 -29.33 16.55
CA SER A 303 -3.71 -27.90 16.37
C SER A 303 -2.56 -27.20 15.67
N ASN A 304 -1.32 -27.40 16.15
CA ASN A 304 -0.13 -26.78 15.55
C ASN A 304 0.10 -27.25 14.10
N PHE A 305 -0.17 -28.53 13.81
CA PHE A 305 -0.11 -29.04 12.45
C PHE A 305 -1.17 -28.39 11.54
N ASN A 306 -2.40 -28.23 12.02
CA ASN A 306 -3.46 -27.61 11.23
C ASN A 306 -3.13 -26.15 10.90
N ASP A 307 -2.59 -25.40 11.87
CA ASP A 307 -2.15 -24.02 11.65
C ASP A 307 -0.97 -23.95 10.65
N PHE A 308 -0.01 -24.88 10.76
CA PHE A 308 1.08 -25.03 9.79
C PHE A 308 0.58 -25.37 8.38
N ALA A 309 -0.29 -26.36 8.24
CA ALA A 309 -0.83 -26.78 6.95
C ALA A 309 -1.62 -25.66 6.28
N LYS A 310 -2.42 -24.92 7.07
CA LYS A 310 -3.11 -23.72 6.58
C LYS A 310 -2.12 -22.66 6.10
N ALA A 311 -1.15 -22.30 6.93
CA ALA A 311 -0.12 -21.32 6.58
C ALA A 311 0.67 -21.70 5.31
N TRP A 312 1.05 -22.97 5.18
CA TRP A 312 1.72 -23.48 3.99
C TRP A 312 0.88 -23.32 2.72
N ASN A 313 -0.36 -23.83 2.75
CA ASN A 313 -1.21 -23.91 1.56
C ASN A 313 -1.63 -22.51 1.08
N GLU A 314 -1.69 -21.52 1.97
CA GLU A 314 -1.95 -20.12 1.63
C GLU A 314 -0.75 -19.44 0.96
N VAL A 315 0.49 -19.75 1.38
CA VAL A 315 1.70 -19.01 0.97
C VAL A 315 2.46 -19.67 -0.18
N ILE A 316 2.44 -20.99 -0.31
CA ILE A 316 3.31 -21.73 -1.24
C ILE A 316 3.12 -21.29 -2.71
N ASN A 317 1.91 -20.91 -3.10
CA ASN A 317 1.61 -20.50 -4.46
C ASN A 317 2.19 -19.13 -4.83
N ASP A 318 2.47 -18.27 -3.84
CA ASP A 318 3.06 -16.95 -4.06
C ASP A 318 4.56 -17.01 -4.38
N ILE A 319 5.20 -18.18 -4.21
CA ILE A 319 6.65 -18.31 -4.26
C ILE A 319 7.04 -19.15 -5.48
N ASP A 320 7.58 -18.52 -6.51
CA ASP A 320 8.02 -19.23 -7.73
C ASP A 320 9.50 -19.58 -7.74
N GLN A 321 10.30 -18.86 -6.96
CA GLN A 321 11.75 -18.98 -6.94
C GLN A 321 12.25 -19.08 -5.51
N PHE A 322 13.33 -19.83 -5.34
CA PHE A 322 14.15 -19.83 -4.13
C PHE A 322 15.59 -19.56 -4.55
N GLN A 323 16.17 -18.48 -4.01
CA GLN A 323 17.44 -17.96 -4.47
C GLN A 323 17.40 -17.67 -5.98
N CYS A 324 18.24 -18.34 -6.77
CA CYS A 324 18.30 -18.20 -8.23
C CYS A 324 17.64 -19.36 -9.00
N HIS A 325 16.87 -20.22 -8.33
CA HIS A 325 16.29 -21.42 -8.93
C HIS A 325 14.77 -21.41 -8.88
N GLU A 326 14.13 -21.82 -9.97
CA GLU A 326 12.68 -22.05 -9.98
C GLU A 326 12.33 -23.27 -9.11
N LEU A 327 11.26 -23.13 -8.33
CA LEU A 327 10.73 -24.22 -7.54
C LEU A 327 10.06 -25.28 -8.44
N PRO A 328 10.24 -26.58 -8.17
CA PRO A 328 9.60 -27.62 -8.97
C PRO A 328 8.06 -27.50 -8.94
N LYS A 329 7.43 -27.73 -10.10
CA LYS A 329 5.97 -27.74 -10.27
C LYS A 329 5.48 -29.18 -10.52
N PRO A 330 4.32 -29.60 -9.98
CA PRO A 330 3.40 -28.82 -9.15
C PRO A 330 3.89 -28.65 -7.72
N LYS A 331 3.56 -27.50 -7.10
CA LYS A 331 3.86 -27.24 -5.69
C LYS A 331 2.98 -28.12 -4.80
N PRO A 332 3.52 -28.77 -3.74
CA PRO A 332 2.75 -29.72 -2.95
C PRO A 332 1.86 -29.01 -1.92
N ASP A 333 0.59 -29.43 -1.84
CA ASP A 333 -0.29 -29.11 -0.72
C ASP A 333 0.03 -30.01 0.49
N ILE A 334 -0.06 -29.44 1.69
CA ILE A 334 0.16 -30.18 2.93
C ILE A 334 -1.16 -30.65 3.54
N ASN A 335 -1.20 -31.94 3.87
CA ASN A 335 -2.23 -32.58 4.67
C ASN A 335 -1.61 -33.67 5.56
N LEU A 336 -2.41 -34.32 6.41
CA LEU A 336 -1.94 -35.32 7.39
C LEU A 336 -1.17 -36.52 6.76
N ARG A 337 -1.42 -36.81 5.48
CA ARG A 337 -0.74 -37.90 4.75
C ARG A 337 0.59 -37.45 4.12
N SER A 338 0.87 -36.15 4.10
CA SER A 338 2.12 -35.61 3.58
C SER A 338 3.31 -36.04 4.45
N ARG A 339 4.49 -36.10 3.83
CA ARG A 339 5.75 -36.53 4.46
C ARG A 339 6.32 -35.45 5.36
N ILE A 340 6.94 -35.86 6.46
CA ILE A 340 7.58 -34.95 7.43
C ILE A 340 8.77 -34.22 6.80
N SER A 341 9.40 -34.79 5.76
CA SER A 341 10.48 -34.13 5.00
C SER A 341 10.11 -32.74 4.47
N LEU A 342 8.83 -32.42 4.29
CA LEU A 342 8.36 -31.08 3.89
C LEU A 342 8.41 -30.05 5.03
N ALA A 343 8.49 -30.49 6.29
CA ALA A 343 8.58 -29.62 7.46
C ALA A 343 10.01 -29.55 8.04
N LEU A 344 11.01 -30.07 7.31
CA LEU A 344 12.42 -29.96 7.65
C LEU A 344 13.06 -28.80 6.88
N VAL A 345 13.76 -27.92 7.60
CA VAL A 345 14.47 -26.78 7.01
C VAL A 345 15.78 -27.27 6.40
N GLU A 346 15.73 -27.74 5.16
CA GLU A 346 16.90 -28.15 4.40
C GLU A 346 16.85 -27.51 3.00
N PRO A 347 17.94 -26.86 2.53
CA PRO A 347 17.96 -26.19 1.21
C PRO A 347 18.06 -27.19 0.04
N LYS A 348 17.70 -28.46 0.24
CA LYS A 348 17.76 -29.55 -0.74
C LYS A 348 16.51 -30.43 -0.66
N ASP A 349 16.24 -31.15 -1.74
CA ASP A 349 15.10 -32.08 -1.89
C ASP A 349 13.74 -31.43 -1.54
N SER A 350 12.94 -32.11 -0.71
CA SER A 350 11.61 -31.64 -0.30
C SER A 350 11.66 -30.46 0.69
N GLY A 351 12.80 -30.22 1.35
CA GLY A 351 12.94 -29.13 2.32
C GLY A 351 13.03 -27.75 1.67
N VAL A 352 13.37 -27.69 0.37
CA VAL A 352 13.53 -26.44 -0.40
C VAL A 352 12.27 -25.57 -0.33
N TYR A 353 11.08 -26.18 -0.37
CA TYR A 353 9.82 -25.43 -0.30
C TYR A 353 9.67 -24.69 1.03
N LEU A 354 10.01 -25.34 2.15
CA LEU A 354 9.94 -24.71 3.47
C LEU A 354 10.96 -23.60 3.60
N SER A 355 12.20 -23.83 3.16
CA SER A 355 13.25 -22.80 3.15
C SER A 355 12.81 -21.58 2.33
N ALA A 356 12.15 -21.80 1.19
CA ALA A 356 11.62 -20.73 0.36
C ALA A 356 10.48 -19.95 1.03
N ILE A 357 9.55 -20.65 1.69
CA ILE A 357 8.49 -20.02 2.47
C ILE A 357 9.06 -19.17 3.62
N LEU A 358 10.03 -19.70 4.36
CA LEU A 358 10.67 -18.98 5.44
C LEU A 358 11.41 -17.74 4.93
N GLU A 359 12.23 -17.86 3.88
CA GLU A 359 12.94 -16.73 3.28
C GLU A 359 11.96 -15.64 2.79
N TYR A 360 10.88 -16.04 2.12
CA TYR A 360 9.85 -15.13 1.64
C TYR A 360 9.18 -14.36 2.80
N LEU A 361 8.63 -15.07 3.79
CA LEU A 361 7.89 -14.46 4.90
C LEU A 361 8.78 -13.65 5.85
N ILE A 362 10.00 -14.13 6.13
CA ILE A 362 11.00 -13.38 6.90
C ILE A 362 11.40 -12.12 6.13
N GLY A 363 11.61 -12.25 4.82
CA GLY A 363 11.87 -11.11 3.94
C GLY A 363 10.75 -10.07 4.00
N LEU A 364 9.47 -10.48 3.99
CA LEU A 364 8.35 -9.55 4.14
C LEU A 364 8.39 -8.78 5.46
N GLN A 365 8.59 -9.47 6.59
CA GLN A 365 8.68 -8.82 7.91
C GLN A 365 9.88 -7.90 8.00
N ASN A 366 11.08 -8.41 7.68
CA ASN A 366 12.31 -7.65 7.80
C ASN A 366 12.31 -6.44 6.87
N ASN A 367 11.84 -6.56 5.63
CA ASN A 367 11.75 -5.42 4.71
C ASN A 367 10.81 -4.33 5.25
N PHE A 368 9.66 -4.72 5.80
CA PHE A 368 8.74 -3.78 6.45
C PHE A 368 9.41 -3.07 7.63
N LEU A 369 10.05 -3.81 8.54
CA LEU A 369 10.73 -3.24 9.72
C LEU A 369 11.91 -2.34 9.32
N GLN A 370 12.71 -2.75 8.34
CA GLN A 370 13.82 -1.94 7.82
C GLN A 370 13.31 -0.63 7.20
N GLU A 371 12.20 -0.69 6.49
CA GLU A 371 11.59 0.51 5.93
C GLU A 371 11.06 1.45 7.01
N VAL A 372 10.51 0.92 8.11
CA VAL A 372 10.14 1.73 9.29
C VAL A 372 11.37 2.43 9.89
N LEU A 373 12.52 1.76 9.94
CA LEU A 373 13.78 2.35 10.41
C LEU A 373 14.32 3.47 9.51
N THR A 374 13.87 3.58 8.26
CA THR A 374 14.25 4.70 7.38
C THR A 374 13.53 6.02 7.70
N ILE A 375 12.49 5.97 8.53
CA ILE A 375 11.79 7.18 8.97
C ILE A 375 12.77 8.07 9.73
N SER A 376 12.85 9.35 9.35
CA SER A 376 13.71 10.31 10.04
C SER A 376 13.23 10.55 11.47
N THR A 377 14.15 10.59 12.43
CA THR A 377 13.80 10.88 13.82
C THR A 377 13.15 12.26 13.95
N GLY A 378 12.14 12.35 14.82
CA GLY A 378 11.28 13.53 14.96
C GLY A 378 10.12 13.66 13.97
N HIS A 379 10.05 12.85 12.90
CA HIS A 379 8.96 12.91 11.90
C HIS A 379 7.77 12.01 12.21
N SER A 380 7.91 11.05 13.14
CA SER A 380 6.78 10.26 13.63
C SER A 380 6.85 10.08 15.14
N LYS A 381 5.80 10.52 15.84
CA LYS A 381 5.66 10.33 17.29
C LYS A 381 5.29 8.88 17.63
N ALA A 382 4.75 8.14 16.66
CA ALA A 382 4.22 6.80 16.87
C ALA A 382 5.31 5.77 17.15
N ILE A 383 6.49 5.92 16.53
CA ILE A 383 7.63 5.01 16.68
C ILE A 383 8.68 5.53 17.66
N LYS A 384 8.35 6.52 18.50
CA LYS A 384 9.29 7.10 19.47
C LYS A 384 9.86 6.05 20.44
N PHE A 385 9.10 4.98 20.73
CA PHE A 385 9.56 3.87 21.56
C PHE A 385 10.72 3.07 20.96
N LEU A 386 11.05 3.28 19.68
CA LEU A 386 12.22 2.68 19.02
C LEU A 386 13.49 3.52 19.15
N GLU A 387 13.42 4.76 19.67
CA GLU A 387 14.60 5.61 19.80
C GLU A 387 15.61 4.99 20.77
N GLU A 388 16.88 4.88 20.36
CA GLU A 388 17.97 4.34 21.19
C GLU A 388 18.06 5.02 22.57
N SER A 389 17.75 6.32 22.62
CA SER A 389 17.72 7.12 23.86
C SER A 389 16.72 6.60 24.91
N TYR A 390 15.65 5.93 24.47
CA TYR A 390 14.65 5.33 25.36
C TYR A 390 15.22 4.14 26.14
N PHE A 391 16.11 3.37 25.52
CA PHE A 391 16.78 2.23 26.15
C PHE A 391 17.91 2.64 27.09
N ILE A 392 18.61 3.75 26.78
CA ILE A 392 19.73 4.26 27.60
C ILE A 392 19.22 4.89 28.91
N GLN A 393 18.01 5.45 28.93
CA GLN A 393 17.40 6.01 30.14
C GLN A 393 17.09 4.96 31.22
N GLU A 394 16.84 3.70 30.85
CA GLU A 394 16.58 2.64 31.83
C GLU A 394 17.85 2.13 32.53
N THR A 395 19.04 2.33 31.96
CA THR A 395 20.29 1.80 32.50
C THR A 395 21.06 2.74 33.45
N GLY A 396 20.50 3.91 33.80
CA GLY A 396 21.00 4.74 34.91
C GLY A 396 22.43 5.27 34.77
N THR A 397 23.00 5.30 33.57
CA THR A 397 24.32 5.88 33.33
C THR A 397 24.19 7.29 32.76
N ASP A 398 24.46 8.28 33.61
CA ASP A 398 24.68 9.68 33.22
C ASP A 398 25.83 9.75 32.21
N ILE A 399 25.50 9.90 30.93
CA ILE A 399 26.47 10.27 29.91
C ILE A 399 26.10 11.66 29.39
N THR A 400 26.73 12.66 30.01
CA THR A 400 26.87 14.01 29.47
C THR A 400 27.80 13.98 28.27
N SER A 401 27.27 13.69 27.08
CA SER A 401 27.91 14.11 25.82
C SER A 401 26.86 14.38 24.75
N ALA A 402 26.81 15.65 24.35
CA ALA A 402 26.01 16.16 23.27
C ALA A 402 26.41 15.49 21.95
N GLU A 403 25.59 14.53 21.52
CA GLU A 403 25.33 14.04 20.15
C GLU A 403 24.67 12.66 20.32
N SER A 404 23.48 12.61 20.96
CA SER A 404 22.70 11.39 20.96
C SER A 404 22.31 11.12 19.51
N SER A 405 22.92 10.11 18.90
CA SER A 405 22.45 9.59 17.62
C SER A 405 20.99 9.18 17.85
N THR A 406 20.05 9.99 17.40
CA THR A 406 18.63 9.63 17.39
C THR A 406 18.48 8.64 16.25
N ARG A 407 18.79 7.38 16.53
CA ARG A 407 18.54 6.27 15.62
C ARG A 407 17.44 5.42 16.22
N PHE A 408 16.62 4.88 15.34
CA PHE A 408 15.68 3.84 15.71
C PHE A 408 16.40 2.51 15.75
N TYR A 409 16.12 1.71 16.77
CA TYR A 409 16.70 0.39 16.96
C TYR A 409 15.60 -0.67 17.07
N ILE A 410 15.77 -1.76 16.33
CA ILE A 410 14.97 -2.98 16.45
C ILE A 410 15.93 -4.11 16.77
N GLN A 411 15.59 -4.91 17.78
CA GLN A 411 16.40 -6.06 18.18
C GLN A 411 16.49 -7.09 17.05
N SER A 412 17.68 -7.65 16.82
CA SER A 412 17.86 -8.83 15.95
C SER A 412 17.88 -10.11 16.77
N LEU A 413 17.15 -11.13 16.32
CA LEU A 413 17.14 -12.48 16.93
C LEU A 413 17.22 -13.55 15.84
N GLY A 414 17.96 -14.62 16.14
CA GLY A 414 17.91 -15.83 15.30
C GLY A 414 16.54 -16.50 15.39
N ILE A 415 16.06 -17.10 14.30
CA ILE A 415 14.74 -17.76 14.20
C ILE A 415 14.46 -18.83 15.29
N ASN A 416 15.51 -19.40 15.90
CA ASN A 416 15.37 -20.38 16.98
C ASN A 416 15.13 -19.75 18.36
N GLN A 417 15.35 -18.43 18.50
CA GLN A 417 15.20 -17.67 19.74
C GLN A 417 13.92 -16.81 19.75
N THR A 418 13.23 -16.71 18.62
CA THR A 418 12.02 -15.92 18.47
C THR A 418 10.81 -16.55 19.15
N LYS A 419 9.96 -15.72 19.75
CA LYS A 419 8.66 -16.07 20.33
C LYS A 419 7.52 -15.51 19.48
N GLN A 420 6.30 -15.96 19.74
CA GLN A 420 5.10 -15.49 19.03
C GLN A 420 4.99 -13.97 18.91
N ASN A 421 5.23 -13.22 20.00
CA ASN A 421 5.13 -11.75 20.01
C ASN A 421 6.13 -11.05 19.08
N ASN A 422 7.21 -11.72 18.69
CA ASN A 422 8.25 -11.16 17.84
C ASN A 422 7.87 -11.14 16.34
N PHE A 423 6.78 -11.83 15.99
CA PHE A 423 6.25 -11.90 14.63
C PHE A 423 5.09 -10.93 14.45
N ILE A 424 4.97 -10.34 13.25
CA ILE A 424 3.82 -9.51 12.91
C ILE A 424 2.61 -10.42 12.68
N ASN A 425 1.64 -10.37 13.59
CA ASN A 425 0.35 -11.01 13.43
C ASN A 425 -0.70 -9.94 13.11
N TYR A 426 -1.00 -9.77 11.82
CA TYR A 426 -1.86 -8.70 11.34
C TYR A 426 -3.08 -9.24 10.60
N GLU A 427 -4.23 -8.72 11.00
CA GLU A 427 -5.50 -8.79 10.29
C GLU A 427 -6.16 -7.41 10.41
N TRP A 428 -6.81 -6.95 9.34
CA TRP A 428 -7.46 -5.64 9.37
C TRP A 428 -8.55 -5.61 10.44
N ASP A 429 -8.45 -4.63 11.34
CA ASP A 429 -9.40 -4.40 12.42
C ASP A 429 -10.01 -3.01 12.25
N GLU A 430 -11.31 -2.95 11.96
CA GLU A 430 -12.03 -1.68 11.79
C GLU A 430 -12.01 -0.81 13.04
N ASN A 431 -11.77 -1.39 14.23
CA ASN A 431 -11.66 -0.63 15.48
C ASN A 431 -10.46 0.33 15.48
N ILE A 432 -9.45 0.12 14.64
CA ILE A 432 -8.35 1.09 14.44
C ILE A 432 -8.90 2.45 14.01
N LEU A 433 -10.01 2.46 13.26
CA LEU A 433 -10.67 3.67 12.78
C LEU A 433 -11.67 4.26 13.79
N GLN A 434 -11.74 3.77 15.03
CA GLN A 434 -12.59 4.36 16.07
C GLN A 434 -12.23 5.83 16.37
N TYR A 435 -10.99 6.23 16.07
CA TYR A 435 -10.51 7.61 16.20
C TYR A 435 -10.87 8.46 14.97
N SER A 436 -12.08 8.27 14.44
CA SER A 436 -12.58 9.05 13.32
C SER A 436 -13.91 9.72 13.66
N ASP A 437 -14.05 10.96 13.21
CA ASP A 437 -15.21 11.80 13.43
C ASP A 437 -15.86 12.17 12.11
N ARG A 438 -17.17 12.42 12.14
CA ARG A 438 -17.90 12.94 10.98
C ARG A 438 -17.95 14.45 11.06
N ASN A 439 -17.73 15.12 9.93
CA ASN A 439 -17.78 16.56 9.92
C ASN A 439 -19.19 17.08 10.28
N LEU A 440 -19.24 18.05 11.21
CA LEU A 440 -20.48 18.62 11.75
C LEU A 440 -20.98 19.85 10.99
N GLU A 441 -20.18 20.36 10.05
CA GLU A 441 -20.56 21.47 9.18
C GLU A 441 -21.70 21.05 8.22
N THR A 442 -22.53 22.03 7.87
CA THR A 442 -23.66 21.83 6.96
C THR A 442 -23.16 21.37 5.59
N GLY A 443 -23.77 20.31 5.03
CA GLY A 443 -23.38 19.76 3.73
C GLY A 443 -22.10 18.92 3.75
N ARG A 444 -21.52 18.67 4.93
CA ARG A 444 -20.28 17.91 5.09
C ARG A 444 -20.46 16.61 5.88
N GLY A 445 -21.68 16.17 6.13
CA GLY A 445 -21.95 14.94 6.91
C GLY A 445 -21.30 13.68 6.36
N GLN A 446 -21.03 13.64 5.05
CA GLN A 446 -20.32 12.56 4.36
C GLN A 446 -18.79 12.59 4.54
N ASP A 447 -18.22 13.73 4.94
CA ASP A 447 -16.79 13.84 5.21
C ASP A 447 -16.45 13.17 6.55
N VAL A 448 -15.58 12.17 6.50
CA VAL A 448 -14.97 11.55 7.68
C VAL A 448 -13.59 12.16 7.88
N ILE A 449 -13.32 12.62 9.09
CA ILE A 449 -12.04 13.16 9.54
C ILE A 449 -11.37 12.09 10.40
N TYR A 450 -10.15 11.71 10.02
CA TYR A 450 -9.39 10.68 10.72
C TYR A 450 -8.32 11.34 11.59
N ASP A 451 -8.26 10.98 12.88
CA ASP A 451 -7.16 11.35 13.77
C ASP A 451 -5.93 10.51 13.43
N LEU A 452 -5.19 10.96 12.41
CA LEU A 452 -4.02 10.26 11.87
C LEU A 452 -2.98 9.97 12.95
N GLN A 453 -2.84 10.85 13.96
CA GLN A 453 -1.86 10.64 15.02
C GLN A 453 -2.22 9.41 15.87
N LYS A 454 -3.48 9.29 16.31
CA LYS A 454 -3.92 8.13 17.11
C LYS A 454 -3.90 6.84 16.30
N ILE A 455 -4.34 6.91 15.05
CA ILE A 455 -4.33 5.76 14.14
C ILE A 455 -2.90 5.28 13.89
N GLU A 456 -1.97 6.20 13.62
CA GLU A 456 -0.55 5.87 13.43
C GLU A 456 0.06 5.24 14.68
N MET A 457 -0.25 5.76 15.88
CA MET A 457 0.20 5.19 17.15
C MET A 457 -0.32 3.77 17.38
N ASP A 458 -1.61 3.51 17.15
CA ASP A 458 -2.19 2.16 17.31
C ASP A 458 -1.58 1.18 16.30
N LEU A 459 -1.45 1.59 15.02
CA LEU A 459 -0.83 0.77 13.99
C LEU A 459 0.65 0.46 14.32
N ALA A 460 1.43 1.46 14.72
CA ALA A 460 2.85 1.27 15.07
C ALA A 460 3.00 0.35 16.27
N HIS A 461 2.14 0.49 17.28
CA HIS A 461 2.14 -0.40 18.43
C HIS A 461 1.81 -1.85 18.02
N ARG A 462 0.76 -2.08 17.23
CA ARG A 462 0.39 -3.44 16.80
C ARG A 462 1.44 -4.09 15.89
N LEU A 463 2.05 -3.31 14.99
CA LEU A 463 2.89 -3.82 13.91
C LEU A 463 4.39 -3.81 14.20
N VAL A 464 4.86 -3.05 15.19
CA VAL A 464 6.31 -2.87 15.44
C VAL A 464 6.70 -3.09 16.90
N PHE A 465 5.82 -2.83 17.86
CA PHE A 465 6.14 -3.04 19.28
C PHE A 465 6.49 -4.52 19.55
N GLU A 466 7.61 -4.76 20.23
CA GLU A 466 8.21 -6.07 20.52
C GLU A 466 8.55 -6.95 19.29
N LYS A 467 8.47 -6.39 18.07
CA LYS A 467 8.87 -7.09 16.84
C LYS A 467 10.38 -7.04 16.68
N VAL A 468 10.92 -8.08 16.05
CA VAL A 468 12.37 -8.25 15.89
C VAL A 468 12.72 -8.43 14.43
N HIS A 469 13.93 -8.01 14.10
CA HIS A 469 14.59 -8.43 12.87
C HIS A 469 14.98 -9.90 13.03
N ILE A 470 14.54 -10.74 12.10
CA ILE A 470 14.79 -12.18 12.18
C ILE A 470 16.01 -12.50 11.32
N ASP A 471 17.07 -12.98 11.97
CA ASP A 471 18.26 -13.46 11.28
C ASP A 471 18.02 -14.91 10.85
N THR A 472 18.10 -15.16 9.54
CA THR A 472 18.04 -16.51 8.97
C THR A 472 19.30 -17.28 9.37
N LEU A 473 19.14 -18.57 9.70
CA LEU A 473 20.26 -19.48 9.95
C LEU A 473 21.12 -19.55 8.69
N ASN A 474 22.29 -18.91 8.72
CA ASN A 474 23.41 -19.23 7.82
C ASN A 474 24.03 -20.57 8.22
#